data_AF-A0A0Q2M1H9-F1
#
_entry.id   AF-A0A0Q2M1H9-F1
#
_cell.length_a   1.000
_cell.length_b   1.000
_cell.length_c   1.000
_cell.angle_alpha   90.00
_cell.angle_beta   90.00
_cell.angle_gamma   90.00
#
_symmetry.space_group_name_H-M   'P 1'
#
loop_
_entity.id
_entity.type
_entity.pdbx_description
1 polymer ?
#
loop_
_entity_poly.entity_id
_entity_poly.type
_entity_poly.pdbx_seq_one_letter_code
_entity_poly.pdbx_strand_id
1 'polypeptide(L)'
;MEKRWVATIHLDTLEVEHDLSFKFKCVESCGKCCYELEIPVRDEDIARIEDLGYNAWEFVDYEKMFYRGDKFLSYALKKRPFDGGCVFLDPETMRCRIYGKRPLACRLYPFVFVKQGRVMEVYVKMDSFCPGLDHPEGEPITREFILREYGDVVEEYRRKVVKSQE
;
A
#
# COMPACT_ATOMS: atom_id res chain seq x y z
N MET A 1 16.41 -2.48 -10.99
CA MET A 1 14.96 -2.27 -11.07
C MET A 1 14.73 -0.79 -11.27
N GLU A 2 14.25 -0.43 -12.45
CA GLU A 2 13.99 0.96 -12.82
C GLU A 2 12.77 1.49 -12.06
N LYS A 3 12.85 2.72 -11.57
CA LYS A 3 11.81 3.38 -10.79
C LYS A 3 11.54 4.75 -11.37
N ARG A 4 10.28 5.15 -11.42
CA ARG A 4 9.85 6.51 -11.76
C ARG A 4 9.50 7.24 -10.47
N TRP A 5 10.10 8.41 -10.29
CA TRP A 5 9.70 9.35 -9.24
C TRP A 5 8.33 9.92 -9.57
N VAL A 6 7.45 10.03 -8.58
CA VAL A 6 6.10 10.60 -8.77
C VAL A 6 5.77 11.73 -7.80
N ALA A 7 6.35 11.73 -6.60
CA ALA A 7 6.19 12.82 -5.65
C ALA A 7 7.30 12.86 -4.59
N THR A 8 7.48 14.02 -3.98
CA THR A 8 8.27 14.24 -2.77
C THR A 8 7.41 14.96 -1.76
N ILE A 9 7.32 14.42 -0.54
CA ILE A 9 6.58 14.99 0.58
C ILE A 9 7.58 15.55 1.59
N HIS A 10 7.50 16.84 1.87
CA HIS A 10 8.27 17.48 2.95
C HIS A 10 7.57 17.21 4.28
N LEU A 11 8.15 16.38 5.15
CA LEU A 11 7.46 15.85 6.33
C LEU A 11 7.24 16.91 7.43
N ASP A 12 8.01 17.98 7.43
CA ASP A 12 7.88 19.11 8.34
C ASP A 12 6.77 20.09 7.93
N THR A 13 6.72 20.47 6.66
CA THR A 13 5.75 21.45 6.13
C THR A 13 4.49 20.82 5.55
N LEU A 14 4.51 19.53 5.23
CA LEU A 14 3.49 18.81 4.44
C LEU A 14 3.31 19.39 3.03
N GLU A 15 4.29 20.11 2.50
CA GLU A 15 4.35 20.47 1.09
C GLU A 15 4.65 19.24 0.24
N VAL A 16 4.07 19.19 -0.96
CA VAL A 16 4.23 18.07 -1.89
C VAL A 16 4.61 18.60 -3.26
N GLU A 17 5.79 18.18 -3.72
CA GLU A 17 6.21 18.29 -5.11
C GLU A 17 5.79 17.01 -5.84
N HIS A 18 5.27 17.10 -7.06
CA HIS A 18 4.84 15.91 -7.79
C HIS A 18 5.07 16.02 -9.30
N ASP A 19 5.15 14.86 -9.95
CA ASP A 19 5.19 14.76 -11.40
C ASP A 19 3.82 15.16 -11.97
N LEU A 20 3.78 16.25 -12.73
CA LEU A 20 2.56 16.78 -13.36
C LEU A 20 2.03 15.87 -14.48
N SER A 21 2.88 15.03 -15.06
CA SER A 21 2.52 14.12 -16.13
C SER A 21 2.01 12.77 -15.62
N PHE A 22 2.32 12.42 -14.37
CA PHE A 22 1.91 11.15 -13.78
C PHE A 22 0.50 11.25 -13.21
N LYS A 23 -0.31 10.24 -13.53
CA LYS A 23 -1.68 10.08 -13.02
C LYS A 23 -1.90 8.67 -12.51
N PHE A 24 -2.75 8.53 -11.51
CA PHE A 24 -3.10 7.24 -10.96
C PHE A 24 -4.60 7.09 -10.76
N LYS A 25 -5.12 5.91 -11.08
CA LYS A 25 -6.45 5.45 -10.69
C LYS A 25 -6.40 3.99 -10.33
N CYS A 26 -6.95 3.61 -9.18
CA CYS A 26 -7.24 2.19 -8.94
C CYS A 26 -8.38 1.78 -9.88
N VAL A 27 -8.10 0.92 -10.85
CA VAL A 27 -9.10 0.46 -11.83
C VAL A 27 -10.16 -0.37 -11.11
N GLU A 28 -11.43 0.00 -11.30
CA GLU A 28 -12.56 -0.70 -10.70
C GLU A 28 -12.66 -2.15 -11.20
N SER A 29 -13.06 -3.07 -10.31
CA SER A 29 -13.22 -4.49 -10.63
C SER A 29 -11.98 -5.13 -11.28
N CYS A 30 -10.78 -4.63 -10.97
CA CYS A 30 -9.53 -5.12 -11.55
C CYS A 30 -8.98 -6.39 -10.88
N GLY A 31 -8.85 -6.39 -9.54
CA GLY A 31 -8.35 -7.53 -8.78
C GLY A 31 -6.90 -7.98 -9.03
N LYS A 32 -6.16 -7.41 -10.00
CA LYS A 32 -4.85 -7.93 -10.41
C LYS A 32 -3.82 -8.00 -9.25
N CYS A 33 -3.77 -6.97 -8.40
CA CYS A 33 -2.91 -6.99 -7.21
C CYS A 33 -3.30 -8.09 -6.19
N CYS A 34 -4.57 -8.50 -6.17
CA CYS A 34 -5.05 -9.58 -5.31
C CYS A 34 -4.57 -10.96 -5.80
N TYR A 35 -4.19 -11.12 -7.07
CA TYR A 35 -3.60 -12.35 -7.60
C TYR A 35 -2.07 -12.30 -7.57
N GLU A 36 -1.48 -11.21 -8.06
CA GLU A 36 -0.04 -11.11 -8.31
C GLU A 36 0.82 -10.79 -7.08
N LEU A 37 0.27 -10.11 -6.05
CA LEU A 37 1.05 -9.72 -4.88
C LEU A 37 1.03 -10.77 -3.79
N GLU A 38 2.19 -10.92 -3.16
CA GLU A 38 2.33 -11.51 -1.84
C GLU A 38 2.32 -10.38 -0.81
N ILE A 39 1.31 -10.38 0.06
CA ILE A 39 1.04 -9.27 0.96
C ILE A 39 1.54 -9.63 2.36
N PRO A 40 2.58 -8.96 2.88
CA PRO A 40 2.89 -9.04 4.30
C PRO A 40 1.75 -8.41 5.12
N VAL A 41 1.35 -9.08 6.19
CA VAL A 41 0.30 -8.61 7.10
C VAL A 41 0.94 -8.29 8.44
N ARG A 42 0.92 -7.02 8.82
CA ARG A 42 1.45 -6.57 10.11
C ARG A 42 0.49 -6.91 11.24
N ASP A 43 0.98 -6.92 12.48
CA ASP A 43 0.13 -7.11 13.66
C ASP A 43 -1.00 -6.07 13.73
N GLU A 44 -0.74 -4.81 13.35
CA GLU A 44 -1.78 -3.78 13.31
C GLU A 44 -2.79 -3.98 12.16
N ASP A 45 -2.40 -4.68 11.10
CA ASP A 45 -3.32 -5.09 10.03
C ASP A 45 -4.20 -6.24 10.50
N ILE A 46 -3.64 -7.22 11.23
CA ILE A 46 -4.39 -8.34 11.81
C ILE A 46 -5.46 -7.80 12.76
N ALA A 47 -5.08 -7.00 13.76
CA ALA A 47 -6.01 -6.45 14.73
C ALA A 47 -7.16 -5.67 14.07
N ARG A 48 -6.84 -4.84 13.06
CA ARG A 48 -7.84 -4.06 12.32
C ARG A 48 -8.81 -4.92 11.51
N ILE A 49 -8.36 -6.06 11.01
CA ILE A 49 -9.21 -6.99 10.26
C ILE A 49 -10.04 -7.83 11.23
N GLU A 50 -9.50 -8.19 12.39
CA GLU A 50 -10.25 -8.87 13.45
C GLU A 50 -11.40 -8.00 14.00
N ASP A 51 -11.21 -6.67 14.08
CA ASP A 51 -12.27 -5.72 14.42
C ASP A 51 -13.47 -5.74 13.43
N LEU A 52 -13.30 -6.33 12.24
CA LEU A 52 -14.39 -6.55 11.27
C LEU A 52 -15.16 -7.85 11.50
N GLY A 53 -14.76 -8.66 12.48
CA GLY A 53 -15.36 -9.95 12.82
C GLY A 53 -14.71 -11.16 12.14
N TYR A 54 -13.57 -10.98 11.47
CA TYR A 54 -12.77 -12.11 10.98
C TYR A 54 -11.87 -12.65 12.07
N ASN A 55 -11.51 -13.92 11.99
CA ASN A 55 -10.47 -14.48 12.83
C ASN A 55 -9.16 -14.58 12.05
N ALA A 56 -8.02 -14.32 12.71
CA ALA A 56 -6.71 -14.34 12.05
C ALA A 56 -6.43 -15.63 11.24
N TRP A 57 -6.85 -16.79 11.73
CA TRP A 57 -6.66 -18.06 11.01
C TRP A 57 -7.40 -18.14 9.66
N GLU A 58 -8.42 -17.31 9.42
CA GLU A 58 -9.14 -17.28 8.16
C GLU A 58 -8.36 -16.55 7.07
N PHE A 59 -7.51 -15.58 7.43
CA PHE A 59 -6.86 -14.69 6.46
C PHE A 59 -5.34 -14.60 6.57
N VAL A 60 -4.73 -15.07 7.64
CA VAL A 60 -3.26 -15.10 7.81
C VAL A 60 -2.72 -16.46 7.40
N ASP A 61 -1.72 -16.44 6.52
CA ASP A 61 -0.96 -17.62 6.11
C ASP A 61 0.29 -17.73 6.98
N TYR A 62 0.19 -18.53 8.04
CA TYR A 62 1.27 -18.74 9.00
C TYR A 62 2.43 -19.60 8.45
N GLU A 63 2.27 -20.22 7.28
CA GLU A 63 3.35 -20.97 6.62
C GLU A 63 4.25 -20.06 5.79
N LYS A 64 3.76 -18.86 5.45
CA LYS A 64 4.48 -17.92 4.60
C LYS A 64 4.97 -16.71 5.41
N MET A 65 6.29 -16.62 5.55
CA MET A 65 6.95 -15.62 6.38
C MET A 65 7.78 -14.65 5.53
N PHE A 66 7.73 -13.37 5.88
CA PHE A 66 8.57 -12.32 5.31
C PHE A 66 9.71 -11.97 6.27
N TYR A 67 10.89 -11.78 5.70
CA TYR A 67 12.11 -11.44 6.44
C TYR A 67 12.82 -10.23 5.83
N ARG A 68 13.58 -9.51 6.67
CA ARG A 68 14.58 -8.53 6.24
C ARG A 68 15.93 -8.91 6.81
N GLY A 69 16.77 -9.51 5.97
CA GLY A 69 17.92 -10.28 6.48
C GLY A 69 17.40 -11.41 7.36
N ASP A 70 17.97 -11.57 8.54
CA ASP A 70 17.56 -12.62 9.50
C ASP A 70 16.38 -12.21 10.38
N LYS A 71 15.90 -10.97 10.25
CA LYS A 71 14.80 -10.46 11.07
C LYS A 71 13.45 -10.84 10.47
N PHE A 72 12.69 -11.64 11.21
CA PHE A 72 11.27 -11.88 10.92
C PHE A 72 10.50 -10.55 10.93
N LEU A 73 9.68 -10.33 9.90
CA LEU A 73 8.85 -9.14 9.76
C LEU A 73 7.37 -9.43 9.99
N SER A 74 6.82 -10.46 9.33
CA SER A 74 5.39 -10.70 9.27
C SER A 74 5.05 -12.00 8.55
N TYR A 75 3.84 -12.48 8.73
CA TYR A 75 3.24 -13.52 7.88
C TYR A 75 2.61 -12.94 6.62
N ALA A 76 2.10 -13.80 5.73
CA ALA A 76 1.41 -13.38 4.51
C ALA A 76 -0.11 -13.39 4.64
N LEU A 77 -0.75 -12.65 3.74
CA LEU A 77 -2.19 -12.71 3.54
C LEU A 77 -2.53 -13.95 2.71
N LYS A 78 -3.52 -14.73 3.16
CA LYS A 78 -3.95 -15.96 2.49
C LYS A 78 -4.42 -15.72 1.06
N LYS A 79 -4.03 -16.64 0.19
CA LYS A 79 -4.61 -16.86 -1.12
C LYS A 79 -5.60 -18.04 -1.05
N ARG A 80 -6.66 -17.97 -1.83
CA ARG A 80 -7.63 -19.04 -1.96
C ARG A 80 -7.04 -20.18 -2.78
N PRO A 81 -7.24 -21.43 -2.39
CA PRO A 81 -6.63 -22.57 -3.06
C PRO A 81 -7.21 -22.84 -4.46
N PHE A 82 -8.46 -22.43 -4.73
CA PHE A 82 -9.15 -22.79 -5.98
C PHE A 82 -8.84 -21.86 -7.17
N ASP A 83 -8.39 -20.64 -6.93
CA ASP A 83 -8.08 -19.67 -7.99
C ASP A 83 -6.82 -18.82 -7.74
N GLY A 84 -6.17 -18.95 -6.58
CA GLY A 84 -4.99 -18.17 -6.22
C GLY A 84 -5.27 -16.69 -5.90
N GLY A 85 -6.53 -16.28 -5.79
CA GLY A 85 -6.89 -14.91 -5.43
C GLY A 85 -6.76 -14.64 -3.93
N CYS A 86 -6.51 -13.40 -3.53
CA CYS A 86 -6.57 -12.97 -2.12
C CYS A 86 -7.89 -13.39 -1.46
N VAL A 87 -7.85 -13.91 -0.24
CA VAL A 87 -9.04 -14.34 0.53
C VAL A 87 -10.16 -13.28 0.61
N PHE A 88 -9.81 -11.99 0.54
CA PHE A 88 -10.76 -10.88 0.60
C PHE A 88 -11.28 -10.40 -0.76
N LEU A 89 -10.75 -10.89 -1.89
CA LEU A 89 -11.28 -10.56 -3.21
C LEU A 89 -12.63 -11.24 -3.42
N ASP A 90 -13.65 -10.50 -3.83
CA ASP A 90 -14.90 -11.07 -4.31
C ASP A 90 -14.67 -11.63 -5.75
N PRO A 91 -14.86 -12.93 -6.00
CA PRO A 91 -14.59 -13.52 -7.32
C PRO A 91 -15.64 -13.15 -8.38
N GLU A 92 -16.83 -12.69 -7.98
CA GLU A 92 -17.88 -12.29 -8.92
C GLU A 92 -17.70 -10.84 -9.33
N THR A 93 -17.46 -9.95 -8.35
CA THR A 93 -17.38 -8.51 -8.61
C THR A 93 -15.97 -8.01 -8.85
N MET A 94 -14.95 -8.83 -8.55
CA MET A 94 -13.53 -8.48 -8.56
C MET A 94 -13.18 -7.28 -7.65
N ARG A 95 -13.95 -7.10 -6.57
CA ARG A 95 -13.75 -6.01 -5.58
C ARG A 95 -13.25 -6.58 -4.27
N CYS A 96 -12.40 -5.84 -3.57
CA CYS A 96 -11.95 -6.24 -2.24
C CYS A 96 -13.06 -5.96 -1.21
N ARG A 97 -13.47 -6.99 -0.47
CA ARG A 97 -14.53 -6.90 0.55
C ARG A 97 -14.15 -6.03 1.75
N ILE A 98 -12.85 -5.84 1.99
CA ILE A 98 -12.32 -5.01 3.08
C ILE A 98 -11.56 -3.79 2.56
N TYR A 99 -11.90 -3.25 1.38
CA TYR A 99 -11.09 -2.20 0.71
C TYR A 99 -10.71 -1.03 1.63
N GLY A 100 -11.64 -0.51 2.44
CA GLY A 100 -11.39 0.59 3.39
C GLY A 100 -10.53 0.23 4.62
N LYS A 101 -10.27 -1.06 4.84
CA LYS A 101 -9.49 -1.60 5.97
C LYS A 101 -8.34 -2.49 5.50
N ARG A 102 -8.02 -2.43 4.20
CA ARG A 102 -7.00 -3.27 3.56
C ARG A 102 -5.63 -3.12 4.25
N PRO A 103 -4.81 -4.17 4.31
CA PRO A 103 -3.47 -4.12 4.91
C PRO A 103 -2.62 -2.98 4.35
N LEU A 104 -1.65 -2.49 5.14
CA LEU A 104 -0.81 -1.37 4.71
C LEU A 104 -0.11 -1.64 3.37
N ALA A 105 0.42 -2.85 3.14
CA ALA A 105 1.07 -3.19 1.88
C ALA A 105 0.11 -3.11 0.67
N CYS A 106 -1.16 -3.52 0.84
CA CYS A 106 -2.19 -3.32 -0.17
C CYS A 106 -2.46 -1.84 -0.42
N ARG A 107 -2.43 -1.01 0.64
CA ARG A 107 -2.65 0.44 0.54
C ARG A 107 -1.58 1.11 -0.28
N LEU A 108 -0.32 0.83 0.04
CA LEU A 108 0.82 1.48 -0.58
C LEU A 108 0.95 1.12 -2.06
N TYR A 109 0.59 -0.11 -2.47
CA TYR A 109 0.68 -0.50 -3.89
C TYR A 109 -0.19 0.41 -4.80
N PRO A 110 0.34 0.92 -5.93
CA PRO A 110 1.62 0.57 -6.57
C PRO A 110 2.82 1.44 -6.17
N PHE A 111 2.65 2.33 -5.21
CA PHE A 111 3.66 3.27 -4.76
C PHE A 111 4.65 2.66 -3.78
N VAL A 112 5.87 3.19 -3.83
CA VAL A 112 6.97 2.87 -2.92
C VAL A 112 7.38 4.16 -2.24
N PHE A 113 7.21 4.20 -0.92
CA PHE A 113 7.57 5.33 -0.09
C PHE A 113 8.98 5.13 0.48
N VAL A 114 9.86 6.10 0.29
CA VAL A 114 11.26 6.06 0.73
C VAL A 114 11.54 7.30 1.57
N LYS A 115 11.77 7.10 2.87
CA LYS A 115 12.11 8.20 3.78
C LYS A 115 13.58 8.58 3.60
N GLN A 116 13.85 9.85 3.28
CA GLN A 116 15.20 10.42 3.22
C GLN A 116 15.28 11.68 4.09
N GLY A 117 15.90 11.56 5.27
CA GLY A 117 16.01 12.70 6.19
C GLY A 117 14.65 13.26 6.60
N ARG A 118 14.35 14.48 6.14
CA ARG A 118 13.08 15.21 6.37
C ARG A 118 12.06 15.07 5.24
N VAL A 119 12.41 14.39 4.15
CA VAL A 119 11.48 14.15 3.04
C VAL A 119 11.09 12.69 2.93
N MET A 120 9.95 12.45 2.31
CA MET A 120 9.48 11.14 1.89
C MET A 120 9.28 11.17 0.37
N GLU A 121 10.12 10.45 -0.35
CA GLU A 121 10.00 10.31 -1.79
C GLU A 121 9.06 9.16 -2.12
N VAL A 122 8.25 9.35 -3.17
CA VAL A 122 7.27 8.39 -3.65
C VAL A 122 7.65 8.01 -5.07
N TYR A 123 7.75 6.71 -5.30
CA TYR A 123 8.09 6.12 -6.58
C TYR A 123 7.06 5.11 -7.02
N VAL A 124 7.04 4.81 -8.32
CA VAL A 124 6.45 3.59 -8.86
C VAL A 124 7.53 2.76 -9.52
N LYS A 125 7.36 1.44 -9.50
CA LYS A 125 8.24 0.55 -10.26
C LYS A 125 7.78 0.52 -11.72
N MET A 126 8.71 0.63 -12.66
CA MET A 126 8.37 0.64 -14.10
C MET A 126 7.86 -0.72 -14.61
N ASP A 127 8.24 -1.81 -13.95
CA ASP A 127 7.77 -3.18 -14.21
C ASP A 127 6.49 -3.53 -13.43
N SER A 128 5.83 -2.54 -12.81
CA SER A 128 4.58 -2.76 -12.11
C SER A 128 3.49 -3.21 -13.06
N PHE A 129 2.81 -4.30 -12.72
CA PHE A 129 1.70 -4.83 -13.50
C PHE A 129 0.38 -4.06 -13.32
N CYS A 130 0.37 -2.98 -12.51
CA CYS A 130 -0.82 -2.20 -12.19
C CYS A 130 -1.34 -1.46 -13.44
N PRO A 131 -2.56 -1.74 -13.92
CA PRO A 131 -3.14 -1.01 -15.05
C PRO A 131 -3.56 0.42 -14.70
N GLY A 132 -3.46 0.80 -13.43
CA GLY A 132 -3.81 2.12 -12.93
C GLY A 132 -2.72 3.19 -13.10
N LEU A 133 -1.51 2.78 -13.48
CA LEU A 133 -0.39 3.70 -13.73
C LEU A 133 -0.61 4.45 -15.04
N ASP A 134 -0.44 5.77 -15.01
CA ASP A 134 -0.68 6.68 -16.15
C ASP A 134 -2.06 6.51 -16.80
N HIS A 135 -3.05 6.09 -16.00
CA HIS A 135 -4.42 5.90 -16.49
C HIS A 135 -4.99 7.25 -16.97
N PRO A 136 -5.65 7.33 -18.14
CA PRO A 136 -6.12 8.61 -18.70
C PRO A 136 -7.11 9.33 -17.78
N GLU A 137 -7.94 8.55 -17.06
CA GLU A 137 -8.87 9.03 -16.04
C GLU A 137 -8.27 9.09 -14.64
N GLY A 138 -6.95 8.95 -14.52
CA GLY A 138 -6.24 9.06 -13.25
C GLY A 138 -6.20 10.48 -12.72
N GLU A 139 -6.10 10.59 -11.40
CA GLU A 139 -5.85 11.86 -10.74
C GLU A 139 -4.34 12.07 -10.51
N PRO A 140 -3.87 13.32 -10.52
CA PRO A 140 -2.49 13.65 -10.18
C PRO A 140 -2.18 13.37 -8.70
N ILE A 141 -0.91 13.13 -8.39
CA ILE A 141 -0.43 12.80 -7.03
C ILE A 141 -0.19 14.08 -6.24
N THR A 142 -1.24 14.88 -6.06
CA THR A 142 -1.16 16.14 -5.33
C THR A 142 -1.05 15.91 -3.82
N ARG A 143 -0.86 17.00 -3.08
CA ARG A 143 -0.95 17.00 -1.62
C ARG A 143 -2.27 16.43 -1.13
N GLU A 144 -3.39 16.82 -1.74
CA GLU A 144 -4.74 16.37 -1.36
C GLU A 144 -4.89 14.86 -1.57
N PHE A 145 -4.41 14.34 -2.70
CA PHE A 145 -4.38 12.89 -2.96
C PHE A 145 -3.58 12.16 -1.88
N ILE A 146 -2.34 12.60 -1.63
CA ILE A 146 -1.45 11.96 -0.65
C ILE A 146 -2.06 11.96 0.74
N LEU A 147 -2.60 13.09 1.20
CA LEU A 147 -3.17 13.17 2.55
C LEU A 147 -4.47 12.39 2.69
N ARG A 148 -5.28 12.31 1.63
CA ARG A 148 -6.51 11.51 1.62
C ARG A 148 -6.20 10.01 1.67
N GLU A 149 -5.28 9.54 0.82
CA GLU A 149 -5.00 8.11 0.68
C GLU A 149 -3.99 7.57 1.70
N TYR A 150 -3.04 8.41 2.13
CA TYR A 150 -1.85 8.02 2.92
C TYR A 150 -1.57 8.95 4.11
N GLY A 151 -2.50 9.82 4.50
CA GLY A 151 -2.26 10.81 5.56
C GLY A 151 -1.82 10.22 6.90
N ASP A 152 -2.36 9.05 7.28
CA ASP A 152 -1.95 8.31 8.47
C ASP A 152 -0.50 7.82 8.40
N VAL A 153 -0.08 7.32 7.23
CA VAL A 153 1.31 6.90 6.98
C VAL A 153 2.22 8.12 7.06
N VAL A 154 1.90 9.21 6.37
CA VAL A 154 2.68 10.45 6.39
C VAL A 154 2.83 11.00 7.81
N GLU A 155 1.74 11.03 8.58
CA GLU A 155 1.74 11.53 9.95
C GLU A 155 2.58 10.66 10.90
N GLU A 156 2.59 9.33 10.71
CA GLU A 156 3.46 8.43 11.48
C GLU A 156 4.95 8.81 11.33
N TYR A 157 5.39 9.11 10.09
CA TYR A 157 6.77 9.51 9.82
C TYR A 157 7.05 10.95 10.24
N ARG A 158 6.10 11.87 10.04
CA ARG A 158 6.20 13.26 10.46
C ARG A 158 6.47 13.39 11.95
N ARG A 159 5.74 12.64 12.80
CA ARG A 159 5.97 12.62 14.25
C ARG A 159 7.40 12.22 14.63
N LYS A 160 8.00 11.28 13.89
CA LYS A 160 9.39 10.84 14.12
C LYS A 160 10.41 11.93 13.74
N VAL A 161 10.11 12.74 12.73
CA VAL A 161 10.96 13.86 12.31
C VAL A 161 10.85 15.03 13.29
N VAL A 162 9.63 15.40 13.70
CA VAL A 162 9.40 16.52 14.65
C VAL A 162 10.01 16.23 16.02
N LYS A 163 9.85 15.01 16.56
CA LYS A 163 10.45 14.60 17.84
C LYS A 163 11.98 14.57 17.85
N SER A 164 12.62 14.48 16.67
CA SER A 164 14.09 14.57 16.57
C SER A 164 14.63 16.00 16.66
N GLN A 165 13.76 16.99 16.89
CA GLN A 165 14.13 18.40 17.11
C GLN A 165 14.04 18.83 18.58
N GLU A 166 13.56 17.96 19.47
CA GLU A 166 13.58 18.12 20.94
C GLU A 166 14.80 17.40 21.53
#